data_AF-A0A6A1TLH7-F1
#
_entry.id   AF-A0A6A1TLH7-F1
#
_cell.length_a   1.000
_cell.length_b   1.000
_cell.length_c   1.000
_cell.angle_alpha   90.00
_cell.angle_beta   90.00
_cell.angle_gamma   90.00
#
_symmetry.space_group_name_H-M   'P 1'
#
loop_
_entity.id
_entity.type
_entity.pdbx_description
1 polymer ?
#
loop_
_entity_poly.entity_id
_entity_poly.type
_entity_poly.pdbx_seq_one_letter_code
_entity_poly.pdbx_strand_id
1 'polypeptide(L)'
;MTAERFIASPFVEGDRLYRSGDLGRYLPDGNLEFLGRNDDQVKIRGFRIEPGEIAARLCEHELVGDAVVVARQDRAGDQRLVAYVVAKPAHGSDEADGAQLAASLRAHLGSLLPTTWCRLPSCGWMGCR
;
A
#
# COMPACT_ATOMS: atom_id res chain seq x y z
N MET A 1 5.82 14.09 -10.55
CA MET A 1 5.07 14.11 -9.28
C MET A 1 3.71 14.73 -9.56
N THR A 2 2.62 13.99 -9.33
CA THR A 2 1.26 14.30 -9.80
C THR A 2 0.53 15.35 -8.94
N ALA A 3 -0.51 15.96 -9.52
CA ALA A 3 -1.33 17.00 -8.91
C ALA A 3 -2.01 16.57 -7.59
N GLU A 4 -2.13 15.27 -7.32
CA GLU A 4 -2.84 14.74 -6.15
C GLU A 4 -2.14 15.00 -4.80
N ARG A 5 -0.82 15.19 -4.77
CA ARG A 5 -0.08 15.45 -3.51
C ARG A 5 0.17 16.93 -3.22
N PHE A 6 0.04 17.78 -4.22
CA PHE A 6 0.27 19.22 -4.07
C PHE A 6 -1.00 19.98 -4.46
N ILE A 7 -1.79 20.38 -3.48
CA ILE A 7 -3.06 21.09 -3.67
C ILE A 7 -2.85 22.60 -3.70
N ALA A 8 -3.79 23.35 -4.25
CA ALA A 8 -3.76 24.81 -4.16
C ALA A 8 -3.88 25.24 -2.68
N SER A 9 -3.08 26.22 -2.27
CA SER A 9 -3.15 26.77 -0.92
C SER A 9 -4.38 27.66 -0.78
N PRO A 10 -5.29 27.41 0.19
CA PRO A 10 -6.37 28.33 0.51
C PRO A 10 -5.89 29.55 1.32
N PHE A 11 -4.63 29.53 1.79
CA PHE A 11 -4.08 30.57 2.67
C PHE A 11 -3.31 31.66 1.90
N VAL A 12 -2.69 31.28 0.78
CA VAL A 12 -1.88 32.18 -0.05
C VAL A 12 -2.16 31.86 -1.52
N GLU A 13 -2.62 32.86 -2.27
CA GLU A 13 -2.93 32.70 -3.69
C GLU A 13 -1.65 32.44 -4.51
N GLY A 14 -1.71 31.46 -5.40
CA GLY A 14 -0.56 31.03 -6.21
C GLY A 14 0.35 29.98 -5.55
N ASP A 15 0.24 29.78 -4.24
CA ASP A 15 1.01 28.77 -3.52
C ASP A 15 0.36 27.37 -3.57
N ARG A 16 1.17 26.35 -3.27
CA ARG A 16 0.74 24.96 -3.16
C ARG A 16 1.06 24.38 -1.79
N LEU A 17 0.15 23.57 -1.26
CA LEU A 17 0.34 22.80 -0.03
C LEU A 17 0.63 21.34 -0.36
N TYR A 18 1.56 20.74 0.37
CA TYR A 18 1.83 19.31 0.29
C TYR A 18 0.93 18.52 1.25
N ARG A 19 0.16 17.57 0.72
CA ARG A 19 -0.67 16.68 1.53
C ARG A 19 0.19 15.52 2.05
N SER A 20 0.68 15.63 3.28
CA SER A 20 1.57 14.62 3.89
C SER A 20 0.90 13.28 4.18
N GLY A 21 -0.42 13.29 4.40
CA GLY A 21 -1.19 12.12 4.86
C GLY A 21 -1.04 11.83 6.35
N ASP A 22 -0.32 12.67 7.10
CA ASP A 22 -0.18 12.58 8.55
C ASP A 22 -1.33 13.30 9.26
N LEU A 23 -1.81 12.71 10.35
CA LEU A 23 -2.75 13.32 11.27
C LEU A 23 -1.97 13.88 12.47
N GLY A 24 -2.24 15.13 12.81
CA GLY A 24 -1.67 15.77 13.97
C GLY A 24 -2.61 16.81 14.55
N ARG A 25 -2.31 17.26 15.77
CA ARG A 25 -3.01 18.39 16.40
C ARG A 25 -2.01 19.34 17.03
N TYR A 26 -2.38 20.60 17.14
CA TYR A 26 -1.62 21.56 17.93
C TYR A 26 -1.89 21.34 19.42
N LEU A 27 -0.83 21.41 20.21
CA LEU A 27 -0.88 21.50 21.66
C LEU A 27 -1.01 22.98 22.09
N PRO A 28 -1.46 23.26 23.33
CA PRO A 28 -1.62 24.64 23.82
C PRO A 28 -0.33 25.48 23.82
N ASP A 29 0.83 24.83 23.81
CA ASP A 29 2.15 25.46 23.75
C ASP A 29 2.60 25.77 22.30
N GLY A 30 1.78 25.44 21.30
CA GLY A 30 2.08 25.64 19.87
C GLY A 30 2.85 24.50 19.21
N ASN A 31 3.24 23.46 19.94
CA ASN A 31 3.88 22.28 19.36
C ASN A 31 2.86 21.41 18.60
N LEU A 32 3.35 20.64 17.63
CA LEU A 32 2.53 19.69 16.87
C LEU A 32 2.67 18.27 17.47
N GLU A 33 1.56 17.70 17.93
CA GLU A 33 1.49 16.28 18.33
C GLU A 33 1.09 15.43 17.13
N PHE A 34 1.88 14.40 16.84
CA PHE A 34 1.60 13.42 15.79
C PHE A 34 0.64 12.35 16.31
N LEU A 35 -0.50 12.19 15.64
CA LEU A 35 -1.59 11.29 16.05
C LEU A 35 -1.68 10.01 15.21
N GLY A 36 -0.96 9.94 14.08
CA GLY A 36 -0.96 8.80 13.18
C GLY A 36 -1.07 9.22 11.73
N ARG A 37 -1.49 8.30 10.87
CA ARG A 37 -1.74 8.58 9.45
C ARG A 37 -3.24 8.66 9.21
N ASN A 38 -3.62 9.55 8.29
CA ASN A 38 -4.97 9.68 7.75
C ASN A 38 -5.10 8.92 6.42
N ASP A 39 -4.08 8.16 6.03
CA ASP A 39 -4.11 7.21 4.93
C ASP A 39 -3.88 5.78 5.46
N ASP A 40 -4.33 4.78 4.70
CA ASP A 40 -4.34 3.36 5.10
C ASP A 40 -2.94 2.71 5.08
N GLN A 41 -1.87 3.50 5.10
CA GLN A 41 -0.51 2.99 4.97
C GLN A 41 -0.04 2.28 6.24
N VAL A 42 0.57 1.10 6.08
CA VAL A 42 0.95 0.22 7.20
C VAL A 42 2.43 -0.14 7.17
N LYS A 43 3.01 -0.39 8.35
CA LYS A 43 4.38 -0.93 8.50
C LYS A 43 4.30 -2.38 8.95
N ILE A 44 4.76 -3.31 8.13
CA ILE A 44 4.79 -4.74 8.45
C ILE A 44 6.21 -5.24 8.24
N ARG A 45 6.84 -5.78 9.30
CA ARG A 45 8.21 -6.34 9.27
C ARG A 45 9.25 -5.37 8.67
N GLY A 46 9.12 -4.07 8.96
CA GLY A 46 10.00 -3.01 8.45
C GLY A 46 9.65 -2.49 7.05
N PHE A 47 8.70 -3.11 6.35
CA PHE A 47 8.25 -2.67 5.02
C PHE A 47 7.11 -1.67 5.14
N ARG A 48 7.22 -0.55 4.41
CA ARG A 48 6.15 0.42 4.22
C ARG A 48 5.26 -0.08 3.09
N ILE A 49 4.04 -0.48 3.40
CA ILE A 49 3.10 -1.09 2.46
C ILE A 49 1.90 -0.18 2.30
N GLU A 50 1.43 -0.02 1.06
CA GLU A 50 0.20 0.69 0.72
C GLU A 50 -0.89 -0.36 0.39
N PRO A 51 -1.77 -0.72 1.34
CA PRO A 51 -2.79 -1.75 1.10
C PRO A 51 -3.72 -1.42 -0.08
N GLY A 52 -3.98 -0.12 -0.31
CA GLY A 52 -4.74 0.35 -1.46
C GLY A 52 -4.10 0.00 -2.81
N GLU A 53 -2.77 -0.02 -2.91
CA GLU A 53 -2.07 -0.46 -4.13
C GLU A 53 -2.31 -1.95 -4.38
N ILE A 54 -2.21 -2.78 -3.32
CA ILE A 54 -2.45 -4.22 -3.44
C ILE A 54 -3.91 -4.48 -3.83
N ALA A 55 -4.86 -3.77 -3.22
CA ALA A 55 -6.28 -3.85 -3.58
C ALA A 55 -6.51 -3.51 -5.06
N ALA A 56 -5.91 -2.41 -5.54
CA ALA A 56 -5.99 -2.03 -6.95
C ALA A 56 -5.44 -3.12 -7.88
N ARG A 57 -4.29 -3.73 -7.54
CA ARG A 57 -3.70 -4.83 -8.31
C ARG A 57 -4.53 -6.10 -8.28
N LEU A 58 -5.22 -6.39 -7.18
CA LEU A 58 -6.17 -7.49 -7.11
C LEU A 58 -7.38 -7.25 -8.02
N CYS A 59 -7.91 -6.03 -8.07
CA CYS A 59 -9.03 -5.66 -8.94
C CYS A 59 -8.69 -5.68 -10.45
N GLU A 60 -7.40 -5.67 -10.82
CA GLU A 60 -6.97 -5.90 -12.21
C GLU A 60 -7.15 -7.36 -12.65
N HIS A 61 -7.31 -8.31 -11.72
CA HIS A 61 -7.48 -9.73 -12.04
C HIS A 61 -8.88 -10.03 -12.57
N GLU A 62 -8.98 -10.85 -13.62
CA GLU A 62 -10.24 -11.07 -14.34
C GLU A 62 -11.36 -11.66 -13.47
N LEU A 63 -11.01 -12.43 -12.43
CA LEU A 63 -11.95 -13.09 -11.52
C LEU A 63 -12.46 -12.17 -10.39
N VAL A 64 -11.83 -11.01 -10.16
CA VAL A 64 -12.11 -10.13 -9.02
C VAL A 64 -13.08 -9.03 -9.41
N GLY A 65 -14.19 -8.94 -8.67
CA GLY A 65 -15.15 -7.83 -8.79
C GLY A 65 -14.76 -6.64 -7.92
N ASP A 66 -14.31 -6.91 -6.69
CA ASP A 66 -13.85 -5.88 -5.75
C ASP A 66 -12.89 -6.48 -4.71
N ALA A 67 -12.06 -5.66 -4.09
CA ALA A 67 -11.10 -6.08 -3.07
C ALA A 67 -10.78 -4.98 -2.05
N VAL A 68 -10.63 -5.39 -0.79
CA VAL A 68 -10.12 -4.54 0.30
C VAL A 68 -8.98 -5.27 1.00
N VAL A 69 -7.87 -4.57 1.24
CA VAL A 69 -6.69 -5.12 1.93
C VAL A 69 -6.50 -4.37 3.24
N VAL A 70 -6.38 -5.11 4.34
CA VAL A 70 -6.17 -4.54 5.68
C VAL A 70 -5.00 -5.21 6.38
N ALA A 71 -4.31 -4.47 7.25
CA ALA A 71 -3.40 -5.08 8.21
C ALA A 71 -4.20 -5.61 9.41
N ARG A 72 -4.01 -6.89 9.71
CA ARG A 72 -4.57 -7.56 10.90
C ARG A 72 -3.41 -8.00 11.77
N GLN A 73 -3.53 -7.76 13.07
CA GLN A 73 -2.66 -8.37 14.05
C GLN A 73 -3.20 -9.75 14.42
N ASP A 74 -2.34 -10.77 14.44
CA ASP A 74 -2.70 -12.06 15.00
C ASP A 74 -2.57 -12.10 16.53
N ARG A 75 -2.88 -13.25 17.14
CA ARG A 75 -2.83 -13.42 18.61
C ARG A 75 -1.42 -13.33 19.18
N ALA A 76 -0.38 -13.56 18.38
CA ALA A 76 1.02 -13.49 18.78
C ALA A 76 1.59 -12.07 18.63
N GLY A 77 0.80 -11.11 18.14
CA GLY A 77 1.23 -9.73 17.89
C GLY A 77 1.77 -9.51 16.49
N ASP A 78 1.80 -10.54 15.64
CA ASP A 78 2.36 -10.48 14.29
C ASP A 78 1.35 -9.80 13.35
N GLN A 79 1.76 -8.68 12.76
CA GLN A 79 0.97 -7.99 11.74
C GLN A 79 1.08 -8.72 10.40
N ARG A 80 -0.08 -9.00 9.78
CA ARG A 80 -0.19 -9.61 8.46
C ARG A 80 -1.21 -8.87 7.61
N LEU A 81 -1.03 -8.87 6.30
CA LEU A 81 -2.05 -8.41 5.37
C LEU A 81 -3.11 -9.48 5.19
N VAL A 82 -4.37 -9.04 5.17
CA VAL A 82 -5.53 -9.85 4.82
C VAL A 82 -6.27 -9.13 3.70
N ALA A 83 -6.44 -9.83 2.57
CA ALA A 83 -7.26 -9.37 1.47
C ALA A 83 -8.64 -10.03 1.56
N TYR A 84 -9.68 -9.20 1.57
CA TYR A 84 -11.06 -9.62 1.37
C TYR A 84 -11.41 -9.36 -0.10
N VAL A 85 -11.90 -10.38 -0.79
CA VAL A 85 -12.10 -10.34 -2.24
C VAL A 85 -13.53 -10.78 -2.55
N VAL A 86 -14.19 -10.03 -3.42
CA VAL A 86 -15.47 -10.41 -4.02
C VAL A 86 -15.19 -10.98 -5.40
N ALA A 87 -15.52 -12.26 -5.62
CA ALA A 87 -15.42 -12.88 -6.93
C ALA A 87 -16.54 -12.37 -7.86
N LYS A 88 -16.28 -12.31 -9.16
CA LYS A 88 -17.32 -11.98 -10.14
C LYS A 88 -18.40 -13.08 -10.18
N PRO A 89 -19.68 -12.73 -10.43
CA PRO A 89 -20.81 -13.66 -10.31
C PRO A 89 -20.71 -14.96 -11.11
N ALA A 90 -19.97 -14.95 -12.23
CA ALA A 90 -19.84 -16.11 -13.11
C ALA A 90 -18.94 -17.24 -12.56
N HIS A 91 -18.31 -17.07 -11.40
CA HIS A 91 -17.18 -17.93 -10.96
C HIS A 91 -17.44 -18.73 -9.68
N GLY A 92 -18.71 -18.95 -9.32
CA GLY A 92 -19.08 -19.83 -8.21
C GLY A 92 -18.73 -19.26 -6.83
N SER A 93 -19.19 -19.93 -5.78
CA SER A 93 -19.02 -19.51 -4.37
C SER A 93 -18.58 -20.65 -3.45
N ASP A 94 -18.15 -21.79 -4.01
CA ASP A 94 -17.80 -22.97 -3.21
C ASP A 94 -16.40 -22.83 -2.59
N GLU A 95 -16.15 -23.49 -1.45
CA GLU A 95 -14.85 -23.39 -0.76
C GLU A 95 -13.67 -23.88 -1.61
N ALA A 96 -13.89 -24.89 -2.47
CA ALA A 96 -12.89 -25.37 -3.42
C ALA A 96 -12.50 -24.29 -4.43
N ASP A 97 -13.46 -23.47 -4.89
CA ASP A 97 -13.22 -22.33 -5.77
C ASP A 97 -12.42 -21.24 -5.05
N GLY A 98 -12.64 -21.06 -3.74
CA GLY A 98 -11.92 -20.10 -2.91
C GLY A 98 -10.42 -20.36 -2.82
N ALA A 99 -10.01 -21.62 -2.63
CA ALA A 99 -8.59 -21.99 -2.59
C ALA A 99 -7.90 -21.79 -3.95
N GLN A 100 -8.57 -22.18 -5.03
CA GLN A 100 -8.10 -21.99 -6.41
C GLN A 100 -7.95 -20.50 -6.75
N LEU A 101 -8.95 -19.68 -6.38
CA LEU A 101 -8.93 -18.23 -6.54
C LEU A 101 -7.76 -17.62 -5.76
N ALA A 102 -7.60 -17.99 -4.49
CA ALA A 102 -6.50 -17.47 -3.67
C ALA A 102 -5.12 -17.83 -4.24
N ALA A 103 -4.96 -19.01 -4.85
CA ALA A 103 -3.73 -19.40 -5.53
C ALA A 103 -3.49 -18.56 -6.79
N SER A 104 -4.52 -18.37 -7.62
CA SER A 104 -4.48 -17.55 -8.83
C SER A 104 -4.13 -16.09 -8.52
N LEU A 105 -4.73 -15.48 -7.50
CA LEU A 105 -4.43 -14.10 -7.08
C LEU A 105 -3.00 -13.94 -6.56
N ARG A 106 -2.46 -14.93 -5.84
CA ARG A 106 -1.06 -14.92 -5.41
C ARG A 106 -0.11 -14.97 -6.61
N ALA A 107 -0.41 -15.80 -7.61
CA ALA A 107 0.39 -15.88 -8.83
C ALA A 107 0.35 -14.56 -9.61
N HIS A 108 -0.83 -13.95 -9.73
CA HIS A 108 -1.01 -12.63 -10.36
C HIS A 108 -0.16 -11.56 -9.69
N LEU A 109 -0.29 -11.36 -8.37
CA LEU A 109 0.51 -10.39 -7.64
C LEU A 109 2.01 -10.71 -7.70
N GLY A 110 2.38 -11.98 -7.63
CA GLY A 110 3.78 -12.42 -7.72
C GLY A 110 4.41 -12.13 -9.09
N SER A 111 3.63 -12.14 -10.16
CA SER A 111 4.10 -11.83 -11.52
C SER A 111 4.53 -10.38 -11.72
N LEU A 112 4.07 -9.48 -10.85
CA LEU A 112 4.43 -8.05 -10.86
C LEU A 112 5.81 -7.80 -10.24
N LEU A 113 6.34 -8.77 -9.49
CA LEU A 113 7.65 -8.65 -8.84
C LEU A 113 8.77 -9.02 -9.81
N PRO A 114 9.96 -8.40 -9.69
CA PRO A 114 11.12 -8.79 -10.48
C PRO A 114 11.41 -10.28 -10.33
N THR A 115 11.53 -10.97 -11.46
CA THR A 115 11.88 -12.40 -11.49
C THR A 115 13.39 -12.64 -11.50
N THR A 116 14.17 -11.61 -11.87
CA THR A 116 15.63 -11.69 -11.96
C THR A 116 16.27 -10.64 -11.06
N TRP A 117 17.35 -11.02 -10.39
CA TRP A 117 18.08 -10.17 -9.45
C TRP A 117 19.52 -10.04 -9.93
N CYS A 118 19.97 -8.81 -10.19
CA CYS A 118 21.35 -8.52 -10.53
C CYS A 118 22.07 -7.95 -9.31
N ARG A 119 23.05 -8.67 -8.77
CA ARG A 119 23.91 -8.16 -7.70
C ARG A 119 25.01 -7.30 -8.31
N LEU A 120 24.98 -6.00 -8.02
CA LEU A 120 26.08 -5.10 -8.37
C LEU A 120 27.24 -5.30 -7.36
N PRO A 121 28.51 -5.32 -7.81
CA PRO A 121 29.64 -5.27 -6.90
C PRO A 121 29.59 -3.97 -6.10
N SER A 122 29.89 -4.03 -4.80
CA SER A 122 30.02 -2.85 -3.95
C SER A 122 31.28 -2.08 -4.37
N CYS A 123 31.18 -1.25 -5.41
CA CYS A 123 32.29 -0.41 -5.81
C CYS A 123 32.27 0.86 -4.94
N GLY A 124 33.29 1.01 -4.09
CA GLY A 124 33.60 2.29 -3.47
C GLY A 124 33.76 3.33 -4.56
N TRP A 125 32.94 4.37 -4.52
CA TRP A 125 33.07 5.55 -5.36
C TRP A 125 34.42 6.23 -5.06
N MET A 126 35.49 5.79 -5.73
CA MET A 126 36.74 6.53 -5.85
C MET A 126 37.00 6.72 -7.33
N GLY A 127 36.64 7.88 -7.86
CA GLY A 127 36.93 8.19 -9.26
C GLY A 127 36.10 9.30 -9.92
N CYS A 128 35.79 10.39 -9.21
CA CYS A 128 35.64 11.69 -9.87
C CYS A 128 36.88 12.51 -9.51
N ARG A 129 37.84 12.57 -10.44
CA ARG A 129 38.73 13.73 -10.59
C ARG A 129 38.19 14.56 -11.74
#